data_AF-A0A7W6X2P1-F1
#
_entry.id   AF-A0A7W6X2P1-F1
#
_cell.length_a   1.000
_cell.length_b   1.000
_cell.length_c   1.000
_cell.angle_alpha   90.00
_cell.angle_beta   90.00
_cell.angle_gamma   90.00
#
_symmetry.space_group_name_H-M   'P 1'
#
loop_
_entity.id
_entity.type
_entity.pdbx_description
1 polymer ?
#
loop_
_entity_poly.entity_id
_entity_poly.type
_entity_poly.pdbx_seq_one_letter_code
_entity_poly.pdbx_strand_id
1 'polypeptide(L)' 'MHVLGKTYLTKQASLLLEFARTTSDSDLSAKLISKAADLKSQADPLPDKDQGPKAPDVALDAGPDRPSGS' A
#
# COMPACT_ATOMS: atom_id res chain seq x y z
N MET A 1 -6.33 7.79 -4.50
CA MET A 1 -5.58 8.12 -3.26
C MET A 1 -4.60 6.99 -2.95
N HIS A 2 -3.35 7.03 -3.44
CA HIS A 2 -2.33 5.97 -3.24
C HIS A 2 -1.03 6.48 -2.57
N VAL A 3 -1.02 7.76 -2.15
CA VAL A 3 0.18 8.46 -1.67
C VAL A 3 0.44 8.26 -0.17
N LEU A 4 -0.55 7.82 0.62
CA LEU A 4 -0.40 7.61 2.06
C LEU A 4 0.42 6.34 2.40
N GLY A 5 0.28 5.29 1.57
CA GLY A 5 0.95 4.00 1.79
C GLY A 5 2.47 4.12 1.71
N LYS A 6 3.02 4.81 0.71
CA LYS A 6 4.47 4.94 0.49
C LYS A 6 5.17 5.69 1.63
N THR A 7 4.59 6.80 2.09
CA THR A 7 5.16 7.58 3.20
C THR A 7 5.13 6.78 4.50
N TYR A 8 4.07 6.01 4.74
CA TYR A 8 3.97 5.12 5.91
C TYR A 8 5.00 3.99 5.87
N LEU A 9 5.17 3.31 4.72
CA LEU A 9 6.16 2.26 4.53
C LEU A 9 7.59 2.78 4.74
N THR A 10 7.89 3.98 4.23
CA THR A 10 9.21 4.62 4.41
C THR A 10 9.47 4.92 5.89
N LYS A 11 8.49 5.49 6.61
CA LYS A 11 8.60 5.76 8.05
C LYS A 11 8.80 4.47 8.85
N GLN A 12 8.06 3.41 8.52
CA GLN A 12 8.23 2.11 9.18
C GLN A 12 9.62 1.52 8.92
N ALA A 13 10.15 1.60 7.69
CA ALA A 13 11.49 1.12 7.38
C ALA A 13 12.57 1.86 8.20
N SER A 14 12.46 3.19 8.30
CA SER A 14 13.37 3.99 9.13
C SER A 14 13.33 3.58 10.61
N LEU A 15 12.14 3.33 11.15
CA LEU A 15 11.98 2.91 12.54
C LEU A 15 12.58 1.53 12.80
N LEU A 16 12.37 0.56 11.90
CA LEU A 16 12.98 -0.76 12.00
C LEU A 16 14.51 -0.71 11.98
N LEU A 17 15.08 0.18 11.17
CA LEU A 17 16.53 0.43 11.12
C LEU A 17 17.06 1.05 12.42
N GLU A 18 16.29 1.92 13.08
CA GLU A 18 16.65 2.48 14.38
C GLU A 18 16.69 1.37 15.45
N PHE A 19 15.62 0.56 15.54
CA PHE A 19 15.57 -0.56 16.48
C PHE A 19 16.68 -1.60 16.24
N ALA A 20 17.02 -1.86 14.99
CA ALA A 20 18.10 -2.79 14.64
C ALA A 20 19.48 -2.33 15.15
N ARG A 21 19.69 -1.01 15.27
CA ARG A 21 20.95 -0.42 15.76
C ARG A 21 21.01 -0.33 17.28
N THR A 22 19.86 -0.27 17.95
CA THR A 22 19.80 -0.14 19.42
C THR A 22 19.71 -1.48 20.15
N THR A 23 19.35 -2.56 19.45
CA THR A 23 19.31 -3.90 20.03
C THR A 23 20.69 -4.56 20.05
N SER A 24 20.99 -5.30 21.12
CA SER A 24 22.20 -6.15 21.21
C SER A 24 21.98 -7.57 20.67
N ASP A 25 20.73 -7.93 20.35
CA ASP A 25 20.39 -9.23 19.77
C ASP A 25 20.64 -9.21 18.25
N SER A 26 21.64 -9.99 17.83
CA SER A 26 22.08 -10.02 16.43
C SER A 26 21.05 -10.66 15.50
N ASP A 27 20.34 -11.68 15.97
CA ASP A 27 19.28 -12.37 15.22
C ASP A 27 18.09 -11.44 14.99
N LEU A 28 17.69 -10.70 16.02
CA LEU A 28 16.64 -9.70 15.95
C LEU A 28 17.04 -8.54 15.04
N SER A 29 18.27 -8.04 15.16
CA SER A 29 18.80 -6.98 14.30
C SER A 29 18.74 -7.37 12.82
N ALA A 30 19.17 -8.60 12.48
CA ALA A 30 19.12 -9.11 11.11
C ALA A 30 17.68 -9.20 10.56
N LYS A 31 16.72 -9.64 11.39
CA LYS A 31 15.29 -9.70 11.01
C LYS A 31 14.70 -8.33 10.77
N LEU A 32 15.04 -7.35 11.60
CA LEU A 32 14.58 -5.96 11.46
C LEU A 32 15.14 -5.31 10.18
N ILE A 33 16.43 -5.51 9.89
CA ILE A 33 17.06 -5.02 8.65
C ILE A 33 16.40 -5.65 7.42
N SER A 34 16.19 -6.98 7.44
CA SER A 34 15.52 -7.71 6.36
C SER A 34 14.11 -7.16 6.11
N LYS A 35 13.34 -6.92 7.19
CA LYS A 35 11.99 -6.35 7.09
C LYS A 35 12.00 -4.91 6.57
N ALA A 36 12.97 -4.08 6.98
CA ALA A 36 13.11 -2.72 6.49
C ALA A 36 13.41 -2.67 4.98
N ALA A 37 14.26 -3.58 4.49
CA ALA A 37 14.56 -3.70 3.06
C ALA A 37 13.31 -4.09 2.24
N ASP A 38 12.51 -5.04 2.74
CA ASP A 38 11.26 -5.45 2.11
C ASP A 38 10.25 -4.29 2.01
N LEU A 39 10.06 -3.53 3.10
CA LEU A 39 9.19 -2.35 3.11
C LEU A 39 9.68 -1.26 2.13
N LYS A 40 11.00 -1.08 2.00
CA LYS A 40 11.58 -0.16 1.01
C LYS A 40 11.30 -0.63 -0.41
N SER A 41 11.41 -1.93 -0.68
CA SER A 41 11.10 -2.51 -1.99
C SER A 41 9.62 -2.37 -2.36
N GLN A 42 8.71 -2.42 -1.39
CA GLN A 42 7.28 -2.17 -1.62
C GLN A 42 6.97 -0.68 -1.87
N ALA A 43 7.80 0.23 -1.32
CA ALA A 43 7.67 1.66 -1.53
C ALA A 43 8.32 2.14 -2.85
N ASP A 44 9.31 1.40 -3.35
CA ASP A 44 9.95 1.65 -4.63
C ASP A 44 8.93 1.47 -5.76
N PRO A 45 8.68 2.51 -6.58
CA PRO A 45 7.76 2.37 -7.69
C PRO A 45 8.31 1.32 -8.68
N LEU A 46 7.50 0.32 -9.03
CA LEU A 46 7.75 -0.42 -10.26
C LEU A 46 7.92 0.60 -11.41
N PRO A 47 8.87 0.41 -12.35
CA PRO A 47 8.87 1.17 -13.58
C PRO A 47 7.49 1.01 -14.20
N ASP A 48 6.83 2.14 -14.47
CA ASP A 48 5.45 2.24 -14.89
C ASP A 48 5.15 1.20 -15.98
N LYS A 49 4.54 0.08 -15.57
CA LYS A 49 3.97 -0.87 -16.51
C LYS A 49 2.56 -0.37 -16.76
N ASP A 50 2.49 0.62 -17.62
CA ASP A 50 1.39 0.89 -18.54
C ASP A 50 0.64 -0.45 -18.83
N GLN A 51 -0.55 -0.69 -18.21
CA GLN A 51 -1.65 -1.60 -18.63
C GLN A 51 -2.60 -2.06 -17.49
N GLY A 52 -3.78 -1.40 -17.37
CA GLY A 52 -5.14 -1.97 -17.13
C GLY A 52 -5.50 -2.74 -15.84
N PRO A 53 -6.79 -2.81 -15.41
CA PRO A 53 -8.00 -2.75 -16.24
C PRO A 53 -8.89 -1.52 -15.99
N LYS A 54 -9.60 -1.14 -17.05
CA LYS A 54 -10.69 -0.16 -17.02
C LYS A 54 -11.74 -0.59 -15.97
N ALA A 55 -12.14 0.34 -15.11
CA ALA A 55 -13.18 0.09 -14.11
C ALA A 55 -14.45 -0.44 -14.82
N PRO A 56 -15.13 -1.46 -14.26
CA PRO A 56 -16.39 -1.89 -14.82
C PRO A 56 -17.37 -0.73 -14.66
N ASP A 57 -17.92 -0.24 -15.77
CA ASP A 57 -19.07 0.65 -15.73
C ASP A 57 -20.17 -0.08 -14.95
N VAL A 58 -20.40 0.34 -13.71
CA VAL A 58 -21.54 -0.11 -12.92
C VAL A 58 -22.76 0.54 -13.56
N ALA A 59 -23.35 -0.15 -14.53
CA ALA A 59 -24.75 0.03 -14.86
C ALA A 59 -25.54 -0.33 -13.60
N LEU A 60 -25.92 0.68 -12.82
CA LEU A 60 -27.00 0.53 -11.86
C LEU A 60 -28.24 0.25 -12.69
N ASP A 61 -28.56 -1.05 -12.78
CA ASP A 61 -29.84 -1.58 -13.23
C ASP A 61 -30.93 -0.95 -12.35
N ALA A 62 -31.41 0.21 -12.77
CA ALA A 62 -32.53 0.90 -12.17
C ALA A 62 -33.79 0.43 -12.90
N GLY A 63 -34.37 -0.66 -12.41
CA GLY A 63 -35.74 -1.03 -12.71
C GLY A 63 -36.43 -1.62 -11.47
N PRO A 64 -37.76 -1.51 -11.31
CA PRO A 64 -38.67 -0.50 -11.85
C PRO A 64 -39.56 0.16 -10.76
N ASP A 65 -40.34 1.14 -11.22
CA ASP A 65 -41.63 1.57 -10.66
C ASP A 65 -41.65 2.61 -9.52
N ARG A 66 -41.83 3.87 -9.93
CA ARG A 66 -42.97 4.67 -9.44
C ARG A 66 -43.29 5.81 -10.41
N PRO A 67 -44.43 5.80 -11.13
CA PRO A 67 -44.93 7.03 -11.72
C PRO A 67 -45.49 7.90 -10.60
N SER A 68 -44.87 9.06 -10.41
CA SER A 68 -45.49 10.21 -9.74
C SER A 68 -46.21 11.02 -10.80
N GLY A 69 -47.51 11.26 -10.65
CA GLY A 69 -48.20 12.27 -11.47
C GLY A 69 -49.69 12.03 -11.66
N SER A 70 -50.46 12.82 -10.89
CA SER A 70 -51.78 13.42 -11.18
C SER A 70 -53.00 12.53 -11.43
#